data_AF-D9PHK2-F1
#
_entry.id   AF-D9PHK2-F1
#
_cell.length_a   1.000
_cell.length_b   1.000
_cell.length_c   1.000
_cell.angle_alpha   90.00
_cell.angle_beta   90.00
_cell.angle_gamma   90.00
#
_symmetry.space_group_name_H-M   'P 1'
#
loop_
_entity.id
_entity.type
_entity.pdbx_description
1 polymer ?
#
loop_
_entity_poly.entity_id
_entity_poly.type
_entity_poly.pdbx_seq_one_letter_code
_entity_poly.pdbx_strand_id
1 'polypeptide(L)' 'MPRQAKYPKYIFVSGGVISGLGKGIITASIANLLKNLHFRVSVLKADMYLNVDAGTMNPLEHGEVFVTEDGLETDPR' A
#
# COMPACT_ATOMS: atom_id res chain seq x y z
N MET A 1 -0.38 -22.29 14.54
CA MET A 1 -0.84 -20.91 14.26
C MET A 1 0.06 -19.93 14.99
N PRO A 2 0.56 -18.86 14.34
CA PRO A 2 1.38 -17.87 15.00
C PRO A 2 0.60 -17.23 16.17
N ARG A 3 1.28 -16.98 17.28
CA ARG A 3 0.70 -16.34 18.47
C ARG A 3 0.16 -14.97 18.06
N GLN A 4 -1.16 -14.77 18.15
CA GLN A 4 -1.74 -13.45 17.94
C GLN A 4 -1.12 -12.50 18.96
N ALA A 5 -0.48 -11.43 18.46
CA ALA A 5 0.02 -10.38 19.32
C ALA A 5 -1.15 -9.74 20.06
N LYS A 6 -0.95 -9.43 21.35
CA LYS A 6 -1.97 -8.77 22.19
C LYS A 6 -2.40 -7.42 21.60
N TYR A 7 -1.53 -6.79 20.80
CA TYR A 7 -1.77 -5.53 20.10
C TYR A 7 -1.30 -5.61 18.64
N PRO A 8 -1.88 -4.80 17.73
CA PRO A 8 -1.41 -4.68 16.36
C PRO A 8 0.06 -4.27 16.31
N LYS A 9 0.79 -4.81 15.34
CA LYS A 9 2.17 -4.41 15.05
C LYS A 9 2.19 -3.61 13.75
N TYR A 10 3.00 -2.57 13.71
CA TYR A 10 3.15 -1.68 12.55
C TYR A 10 4.55 -1.79 11.99
N ILE A 11 4.65 -1.89 10.67
CA ILE A 11 5.90 -1.86 9.91
C ILE A 11 5.81 -0.63 9.00
N PHE A 12 6.71 0.33 9.20
CA PHE A 12 6.79 1.52 8.35
C PHE A 12 7.83 1.29 7.26
N VAL A 13 7.43 1.52 6.00
CA VAL A 13 8.31 1.43 4.84
C VAL A 13 8.52 2.84 4.28
N SER A 14 9.71 3.39 4.48
CA SER A 14 10.16 4.65 3.89
C SER A 14 11.22 4.40 2.83
N GLY A 15 11.42 5.33 1.89
CA GLY A 15 12.58 5.28 1.00
C GLY A 15 13.15 6.66 0.76
N GLY A 16 14.48 6.72 0.68
CA GLY A 16 15.25 7.93 0.39
C GLY A 16 15.93 7.87 -0.97
N VAL A 17 16.73 8.90 -1.24
CA VAL A 17 17.51 9.09 -2.47
C VAL A 17 16.65 9.41 -3.69
N ILE A 18 15.93 8.44 -4.26
CA ILE A 18 15.16 8.60 -5.51
C ILE A 18 13.79 7.91 -5.38
N SER A 19 12.75 8.53 -5.96
CA SER A 19 11.42 7.94 -6.10
C SER A 19 11.37 6.86 -7.19
N GLY A 20 10.46 5.89 -7.07
CA GLY A 20 10.30 4.84 -8.10
C GLY A 20 11.13 3.56 -7.91
N LEU A 21 11.86 3.42 -6.79
CA LEU A 21 12.65 2.21 -6.47
C LEU A 21 11.84 0.93 -6.17
N GLY A 22 10.51 0.96 -6.32
CA GLY A 22 9.67 -0.22 -6.08
C GLY A 22 9.27 -0.44 -4.62
N LYS A 23 9.12 0.62 -3.82
CA LYS A 23 8.63 0.54 -2.43
C LYS A 23 7.29 -0.22 -2.32
N GLY A 24 6.36 0.02 -3.25
CA GLY A 24 5.08 -0.69 -3.31
C GLY A 24 5.26 -2.20 -3.49
N ILE A 25 6.10 -2.60 -4.46
CA ILE A 25 6.40 -4.01 -4.75
C ILE A 25 7.06 -4.71 -3.54
N ILE A 26 8.03 -4.05 -2.90
CA ILE A 26 8.69 -4.58 -1.70
C ILE A 26 7.68 -4.76 -0.57
N THR A 27 6.83 -3.77 -0.34
CA THR A 27 5.79 -3.80 0.70
C THR A 27 4.80 -4.94 0.45
N ALA A 28 4.32 -5.07 -0.79
CA ALA A 28 3.42 -6.16 -1.20
C ALA A 28 4.07 -7.54 -1.03
N SER A 29 5.36 -7.67 -1.36
CA SER A 29 6.11 -8.92 -1.22
C SER A 29 6.26 -9.33 0.25
N ILE A 30 6.59 -8.38 1.14
CA ILE A 30 6.66 -8.62 2.59
C ILE A 30 5.29 -9.02 3.14
N ALA A 31 4.22 -8.31 2.73
CA ALA A 31 2.86 -8.64 3.15
C ALA A 31 2.46 -10.06 2.71
N ASN A 32 2.83 -10.47 1.50
CA ASN A 32 2.58 -11.82 1.00
C ASN A 32 3.31 -12.89 1.83
N LEU A 33 4.59 -12.67 2.16
CA LEU A 33 5.35 -13.59 3.01
C LEU A 33 4.73 -13.72 4.41
N LEU A 34 4.31 -12.61 5.02
CA LEU A 34 3.66 -12.62 6.33
C LEU A 34 2.30 -13.32 6.30
N LYS A 35 1.52 -13.15 5.22
CA LYS A 35 0.28 -13.91 5.00
C LYS A 35 0.55 -15.41 4.89
N ASN A 36 1.61 -15.82 4.17
CA ASN A 36 2.03 -17.22 4.06
C ASN A 36 2.48 -17.81 5.41
N LEU A 37 2.96 -16.98 6.32
CA LEU A 37 3.25 -17.34 7.71
C LEU A 37 2.00 -17.32 8.62
N HIS A 38 0.80 -17.20 8.04
CA HIS A 38 -0.50 -17.19 8.72
C HIS A 38 -0.72 -15.97 9.64
N PHE A 39 -0.06 -14.84 9.36
CA PHE A 39 -0.39 -13.57 10.01
C PHE A 39 -1.54 -12.87 9.28
N ARG A 40 -2.39 -12.16 10.04
CA ARG A 40 -3.33 -11.20 9.48
C ARG A 40 -2.56 -9.91 9.18
N VAL A 41 -2.55 -9.50 7.91
CA VAL A 41 -1.79 -8.34 7.43
C VAL A 41 -2.71 -7.46 6.61
N SER A 42 -2.66 -6.16 6.88
CA SER A 42 -3.25 -5.11 6.04
C SER A 42 -2.15 -4.13 5.64
N VAL A 43 -2.28 -3.55 4.44
CA VAL A 43 -1.32 -2.60 3.87
C VAL A 43 -2.05 -1.27 3.70
N LEU A 44 -1.37 -0.18 4.09
CA LEU A 44 -1.84 1.18 3.90
C LEU A 44 -0.77 1.96 3.16
N LYS A 45 -1.19 2.69 2.14
CA LYS A 45 -0.33 3.61 1.39
C LYS A 45 -0.61 5.04 1.85
N ALA A 46 0.45 5.83 2.03
CA ALA A 46 0.36 7.25 2.34
C ALA A 46 0.89 8.05 1.15
N ASP A 47 -0.02 8.61 0.36
CA ASP A 47 0.32 9.47 -0.77
C ASP A 47 0.58 10.91 -0.30
N MET A 48 1.60 11.54 -0.88
CA MET A 48 2.04 12.90 -0.51
C MET A 48 1.38 13.97 -1.40
N TYR A 49 0.34 13.59 -2.15
CA TYR A 49 -0.44 14.50 -2.99
C TYR A 49 -1.51 15.22 -2.15
N LEU A 50 -1.92 16.40 -2.62
CA LEU A 50 -3.01 17.16 -2.01
C LEU A 50 -4.40 16.69 -2.44
N ASN A 51 -4.47 15.91 -3.53
CA ASN A 51 -5.70 15.33 -4.04
C ASN A 51 -6.36 14.48 -2.95
N VAL A 52 -7.68 14.62 -2.81
CA VAL A 52 -8.48 13.85 -1.83
C VAL A 52 -8.55 12.37 -2.25
N ASP A 53 -8.61 12.11 -3.55
CA ASP A 53 -8.69 10.80 -4.19
C ASP A 53 -7.91 10.79 -5.52
N ALA A 54 -7.79 9.60 -6.12
CA ALA A 54 -7.12 9.45 -7.41
C ALA A 54 -8.00 9.82 -8.62
N GLY A 55 -9.33 9.94 -8.47
CA GLY A 55 -10.26 10.18 -9.57
C GLY A 55 -10.08 11.52 -10.27
N THR A 56 -9.54 12.51 -9.56
CA THR A 56 -9.24 13.84 -10.11
C THR A 56 -7.94 13.91 -10.92
N MET A 57 -7.12 12.87 -10.91
CA MET A 57 -5.83 12.85 -11.61
C MET A 57 -5.99 12.42 -13.07
N ASN A 58 -5.19 12.99 -13.98
CA ASN A 58 -5.16 12.58 -15.37
C ASN A 58 -4.52 11.18 -15.52
N PRO A 59 -5.25 10.15 -15.99
CA PRO A 59 -4.74 8.79 -16.00
C PRO A 59 -3.53 8.56 -16.92
N LEU A 60 -3.40 9.36 -17.98
CA LEU A 60 -2.28 9.25 -18.93
C LEU A 60 -0.94 9.67 -18.31
N GLU A 61 -0.98 10.57 -17.32
CA GLU A 61 0.21 11.11 -16.68
C GLU A 61 0.49 10.43 -15.32
N HIS A 62 -0.56 10.13 -14.56
CA HIS A 62 -0.45 9.69 -13.16
C HIS A 62 -0.64 8.18 -13.01
N GLY A 63 -1.11 7.49 -14.06
CA GLY A 63 -1.42 6.06 -14.05
C GLY A 63 -2.91 5.78 -13.90
N GLU A 64 -3.27 4.49 -13.94
CA GLU A 64 -4.64 4.07 -13.73
C GLU A 64 -5.16 4.42 -12.32
N VAL A 65 -6.48 4.42 -12.15
CA VAL A 65 -7.14 4.56 -10.85
C VAL A 65 -7.60 3.17 -10.40
N PHE A 66 -7.21 2.75 -9.21
CA PHE A 66 -7.67 1.50 -8.63
C PHE A 66 -8.94 1.73 -7.81
N VAL A 67 -9.96 0.88 -7.99
CA VAL A 67 -11.21 0.97 -7.23
C VAL A 67 -11.32 -0.21 -6.28
N THR A 68 -11.44 0.06 -4.98
CA THR A 68 -11.61 -0.96 -3.94
C THR A 68 -13.05 -1.49 -3.89
N GLU A 69 -13.28 -2.61 -3.17
CA GLU A 69 -14.62 -3.23 -3.05
C GLU A 69 -15.66 -2.30 -2.41
N ASP A 70 -15.24 -1.35 -1.57
CA ASP A 70 -16.08 -0.32 -0.97
C ASP A 70 -16.24 0.95 -1.84
N GLY A 71 -15.65 0.95 -3.05
CA GLY A 71 -15.82 2.00 -4.06
C GLY A 71 -14.87 3.18 -3.93
N LEU A 72 -13.79 3.08 -3.14
CA LEU A 72 -12.78 4.14 -3.04
C LEU A 72 -11.85 4.12 -4.25
N GLU A 73 -11.57 5.31 -4.79
CA GLU A 73 -10.65 5.53 -5.90
C GLU A 73 -9.24 5.85 -5.38
N THR A 74 -8.32 4.90 -5.52
CA THR A 74 -6.98 4.94 -4.91
C THR A 74 -5.87 4.83 -5.94
N ASP A 75 -4.66 5.26 -5.57
CA ASP A 75 -3.47 5.09 -6.40
C ASP A 75 -3.05 3.59 -6.47
N PRO A 76 -2.70 3.06 -7.65
CA PRO A 76 -2.33 1.65 -7.84
C PRO A 76 -0.86 1.32 -7.53
N ARG A 77 0.01 2.32 -7.32
CA ARG A 77 1.49 2.20 -7.26
C ARG A 77 2.05 2.10 -5.84
#